data_AF-A0A2R6PX70-F1
#
_entry.id   AF-A0A2R6PX70-F1
#
_cell.length_a   1.000
_cell.length_b   1.000
_cell.length_c   1.000
_cell.angle_alpha   90.00
_cell.angle_beta   90.00
_cell.angle_gamma   90.00
#
_symmetry.space_group_name_H-M   'P 1'
#
loop_
_entity.id
_entity.type
_entity.pdbx_description
1 polymer ?
#
loop_
_entity_poly.entity_id
_entity_poly.type
_entity_poly.pdbx_seq_one_letter_code
_entity_poly.pdbx_strand_id
1 'polypeptide(L)'
;MRQATSVFLPTATYPMFPEKLAMKGMSLKQGKLCKAVTVLVVLHYDGSIAEYTVDNSIIKPTYMLTYESATELLYLNLEEEAELKILSQAVTLRLQWRRKQGCRLVMKCKFRWKKLIQGMMFFLSRRLLKGYKDKSFHRS
;
A
#
# COMPACT_ATOMS: atom_id res chain seq x y z
N MET A 1 -28.37 -1.21 0.21
CA MET A 1 -27.03 -1.36 -0.43
C MET A 1 -27.01 -2.68 -1.19
N ARG A 2 -26.54 -2.72 -2.45
CA ARG A 2 -26.46 -3.96 -3.26
C ARG A 2 -25.04 -4.53 -3.38
N GLN A 3 -24.00 -3.72 -3.24
CA GLN A 3 -22.60 -4.17 -3.29
C GLN A 3 -21.90 -3.77 -1.98
N ALA A 4 -21.22 -4.72 -1.34
CA ALA A 4 -20.47 -4.48 -0.10
C ALA A 4 -19.05 -3.99 -0.34
N THR A 5 -18.48 -4.25 -1.53
CA THR A 5 -17.10 -3.91 -1.89
C THR A 5 -16.97 -3.69 -3.40
N SER A 6 -15.99 -2.90 -3.83
CA SER A 6 -15.62 -2.79 -5.25
C SER A 6 -14.98 -4.09 -5.75
N VAL A 7 -15.38 -4.56 -6.94
CA VAL A 7 -14.85 -5.77 -7.57
C VAL A 7 -13.84 -5.40 -8.65
N PHE A 8 -12.61 -5.91 -8.54
CA PHE A 8 -11.53 -5.68 -9.51
C PHE A 8 -11.33 -6.93 -10.37
N LEU A 9 -11.76 -6.87 -11.63
CA LEU A 9 -11.52 -7.91 -12.64
C LEU A 9 -10.36 -7.49 -13.57
N PRO A 10 -9.74 -8.43 -14.30
CA PRO A 10 -8.69 -8.10 -15.27
C PRO A 10 -9.13 -7.13 -16.37
N THR A 11 -10.43 -7.13 -16.72
CA THR A 11 -10.99 -6.35 -17.84
C THR A 11 -11.82 -5.15 -17.39
N ALA A 12 -12.31 -5.15 -16.15
CA ALA A 12 -13.24 -4.13 -15.66
C ALA A 12 -13.14 -3.96 -14.14
N THR A 13 -13.52 -2.79 -13.65
CA THR A 13 -13.70 -2.54 -12.22
C THR A 13 -15.14 -2.14 -11.98
N TYR A 14 -15.81 -2.82 -11.04
CA TYR A 14 -17.16 -2.48 -10.61
C TYR A 14 -17.07 -1.78 -9.25
N PRO A 15 -17.20 -0.44 -9.19
CA PRO A 15 -17.03 0.29 -7.96
C PRO A 15 -18.26 0.18 -7.05
N MET A 16 -18.02 0.10 -5.75
CA MET A 16 -19.09 0.13 -4.73
C MET A 16 -19.86 1.46 -4.72
N PHE A 17 -19.16 2.56 -5.01
CA PHE A 17 -19.73 3.90 -5.07
C PHE A 17 -19.89 4.39 -6.51
N PRO A 18 -20.82 5.32 -6.77
CA PRO A 18 -20.89 6.01 -8.05
C PRO A 18 -19.54 6.62 -8.41
N GLU A 19 -19.16 6.53 -9.69
CA GLU A 19 -17.84 6.93 -10.16
C GLU A 19 -17.50 8.39 -9.82
N LYS A 20 -18.48 9.30 -9.90
CA LYS A 20 -18.31 10.71 -9.51
C LYS A 20 -17.85 10.85 -8.05
N LEU A 21 -18.39 10.03 -7.14
CA LEU A 21 -18.04 10.08 -5.73
C LEU A 21 -16.68 9.41 -5.49
N ALA A 22 -16.49 8.19 -6.00
CA ALA A 22 -15.26 7.42 -5.82
C ALA A 22 -14.02 8.13 -6.42
N MET A 23 -14.14 8.63 -7.65
CA MET A 23 -13.01 9.16 -8.42
C MET A 23 -12.81 10.66 -8.25
N LYS A 24 -13.81 11.42 -7.76
CA LYS A 24 -13.67 12.88 -7.57
C LYS A 24 -13.89 13.33 -6.14
N GLY A 25 -14.97 12.90 -5.49
CA GLY A 25 -15.33 13.39 -4.15
C GLY A 25 -14.51 12.81 -3.00
N MET A 26 -14.14 11.53 -3.08
CA MET A 26 -13.46 10.81 -2.00
C MET A 26 -11.99 10.47 -2.30
N SER A 27 -11.53 10.66 -3.54
CA SER A 27 -10.15 10.40 -3.92
C SER A 27 -9.23 11.53 -3.43
N LEU A 28 -8.18 11.15 -2.69
CA LEU A 28 -7.12 12.07 -2.27
C LEU A 28 -6.23 12.42 -3.46
N LYS A 29 -6.45 13.60 -4.04
CA LYS A 29 -5.73 14.05 -5.24
C LYS A 29 -4.60 14.99 -4.87
N GLN A 30 -3.46 14.80 -5.52
CA GLN A 30 -2.31 15.67 -5.37
C GLN A 30 -2.67 17.14 -5.62
N GLY A 31 -2.18 18.02 -4.76
CA GLY A 31 -2.34 19.46 -4.87
C GLY A 31 -3.77 19.98 -4.64
N LYS A 32 -4.73 19.14 -4.28
CA LYS A 32 -6.13 19.55 -4.02
C LYS A 32 -6.49 19.39 -2.55
N LEU A 33 -7.31 20.32 -2.05
CA LEU A 33 -7.92 20.20 -0.73
C LEU A 33 -8.92 19.04 -0.75
N CYS A 34 -8.69 18.06 0.10
CA CYS A 34 -9.48 16.85 0.23
C CYS A 34 -9.99 16.73 1.67
N LYS A 35 -11.26 16.35 1.85
CA LYS A 35 -11.80 16.00 3.17
C LYS A 35 -11.39 14.56 3.49
N ALA A 36 -10.84 14.34 4.68
CA ALA A 36 -10.37 13.04 5.12
C ALA A 36 -10.75 12.79 6.59
N VAL A 37 -10.77 11.52 6.98
CA VAL A 37 -10.71 11.13 8.39
C VAL A 37 -9.27 10.72 8.64
N THR A 38 -8.58 11.44 9.52
CA THR A 38 -7.16 11.21 9.81
C THR A 38 -7.04 10.47 11.13
N VAL A 39 -6.14 9.48 11.15
CA VAL A 39 -5.78 8.74 12.37
C VAL A 39 -4.35 9.13 12.72
N LEU A 40 -4.17 9.72 13.90
CA LEU A 40 -2.86 10.00 14.47
C LEU A 40 -2.50 8.88 15.43
N VAL A 41 -1.25 8.45 15.41
CA VAL A 41 -0.77 7.33 16.23
C VAL A 41 0.59 7.68 16.80
N VAL A 42 0.74 7.54 18.12
CA VAL A 42 2.02 7.64 18.81
C VAL A 42 2.54 6.22 19.06
N LEU A 43 3.79 5.97 18.67
CA LEU A 43 4.43 4.66 18.84
C LEU A 43 5.45 4.70 19.98
N HIS A 44 5.46 3.66 20.79
CA HIS A 44 6.56 3.39 21.71
C HIS A 44 7.80 2.87 20.96
N TYR A 45 8.96 2.89 21.63
CA TYR A 45 10.23 2.43 21.07
C TYR A 45 10.22 0.95 20.66
N ASP A 46 9.35 0.14 21.29
CA ASP A 46 9.18 -1.28 20.99
C ASP A 46 8.26 -1.53 19.77
N GLY A 47 7.63 -0.48 19.25
CA GLY A 47 6.67 -0.51 18.16
C GLY A 47 5.21 -0.76 18.59
N SER A 48 4.91 -0.80 19.89
CA SER A 48 3.52 -0.80 20.37
C SER A 48 2.86 0.57 20.20
N ILE A 49 1.52 0.60 20.18
CA ILE A 49 0.76 1.85 20.08
C ILE A 49 0.59 2.41 21.49
N ALA A 50 1.06 3.63 21.71
CA ALA A 50 0.89 4.35 22.96
C ALA A 50 -0.49 5.00 23.01
N GLU A 51 -0.78 5.84 22.01
CA GLU A 51 -1.98 6.65 21.92
C GLU A 51 -2.44 6.75 20.46
N TYR A 52 -3.74 6.96 20.27
CA TYR A 52 -4.29 7.24 18.96
C TYR A 52 -5.45 8.24 19.06
N THR A 53 -5.59 9.08 18.03
CA THR A 53 -6.76 9.97 17.87
C THR A 53 -7.32 9.83 16.47
N VAL A 54 -8.61 10.13 16.33
CA VAL A 54 -9.33 10.04 15.05
C VAL A 54 -10.11 11.33 14.87
N ASP A 55 -9.75 12.10 13.84
CA ASP A 55 -10.30 13.43 13.63
C ASP A 55 -10.70 13.64 12.16
N ASN A 56 -11.78 14.39 11.96
CA ASN A 56 -12.16 14.88 10.64
C ASN A 56 -11.22 16.03 10.24
N SER A 57 -10.60 15.94 9.07
CA SER A 57 -9.59 16.90 8.64
C SER A 57 -9.76 17.29 7.17
N ILE A 58 -9.05 18.36 6.79
CA ILE A 58 -8.90 18.79 5.40
C ILE A 58 -7.40 18.77 5.10
N ILE A 59 -7.00 17.93 4.17
CA ILE A 59 -5.59 17.72 3.79
C ILE A 59 -5.34 18.09 2.33
N LYS A 60 -4.10 18.44 2.00
CA LYS A 60 -3.66 18.70 0.63
C LYS A 60 -2.44 17.81 0.32
N PRO A 61 -2.64 16.62 -0.30
CA PRO A 61 -1.54 15.71 -0.59
C PRO A 61 -0.48 16.37 -1.48
N THR A 62 0.78 16.37 -1.03
CA THR A 62 1.89 17.04 -1.75
C THR A 62 2.34 16.23 -2.97
N TYR A 63 2.46 14.91 -2.82
CA TYR A 63 2.96 14.00 -3.85
C TYR A 63 2.04 12.80 -4.04
N MET A 64 1.91 12.35 -5.30
CA MET A 64 1.34 11.06 -5.64
C MET A 64 2.48 10.12 -6.08
N LEU A 65 2.97 9.31 -5.16
CA LEU A 65 4.07 8.38 -5.41
C LEU A 65 3.56 7.01 -5.85
N THR A 66 4.28 6.37 -6.79
CA THR A 66 4.12 4.94 -7.06
C THR A 66 4.98 4.14 -6.10
N TYR A 67 4.74 2.83 -6.00
CA TYR A 67 5.56 1.95 -5.17
C TYR A 67 7.01 1.93 -5.64
N GLU A 68 7.22 1.92 -6.95
CA GLU A 68 8.55 1.94 -7.58
C GLU A 68 9.28 3.25 -7.24
N SER A 69 8.64 4.41 -7.48
CA SER A 69 9.27 5.71 -7.22
C SER A 69 9.56 5.91 -5.72
N ALA A 70 8.64 5.53 -4.83
CA ALA A 70 8.87 5.62 -3.39
C ALA A 70 10.03 4.74 -2.93
N THR A 71 10.18 3.56 -3.53
CA THR A 71 11.29 2.65 -3.23
C THR A 71 12.62 3.24 -3.69
N GLU A 72 12.68 3.81 -4.89
CA GLU A 72 13.87 4.49 -5.41
C GLU A 72 14.30 5.66 -4.51
N LEU A 73 13.35 6.51 -4.09
CA LEU A 73 13.63 7.62 -3.18
C LEU A 73 14.20 7.16 -1.84
N LEU A 74 13.66 6.07 -1.28
CA LEU A 74 14.17 5.49 -0.05
C LEU A 74 15.61 4.95 -0.20
N TYR A 75 15.97 4.41 -1.36
CA TYR A 75 17.34 3.96 -1.63
C TYR A 75 18.33 5.10 -1.78
N LEU A 76 17.91 6.23 -2.36
CA LEU A 76 18.76 7.41 -2.52
C LEU A 76 19.05 8.11 -1.18
N ASN A 77 18.19 7.92 -0.16
CA ASN A 77 18.36 8.45 1.20
C ASN A 77 18.70 9.96 1.21
N LEU A 78 17.97 10.74 0.41
CA LEU A 78 18.09 12.20 0.32
C LEU A 78 17.61 12.85 1.63
N GLU A 79 18.29 13.91 2.06
CA GLU A 79 17.92 14.65 3.28
C GLU A 79 16.59 15.39 3.14
N GLU A 80 16.24 15.79 1.92
CA GLU A 80 15.00 16.51 1.58
C GLU A 80 13.75 15.64 1.80
N GLU A 81 13.89 14.31 1.83
CA GLU A 81 12.79 13.33 1.96
C GLU A 81 12.69 12.74 3.38
N ALA A 82 12.82 13.60 4.40
CA ALA A 82 12.80 13.18 5.80
C ALA A 82 11.50 12.47 6.21
N GLU A 83 10.35 12.87 5.65
CA GLU A 83 9.05 12.28 5.94
C GLU A 83 8.98 10.80 5.53
N LEU A 84 9.47 10.47 4.32
CA LEU A 84 9.52 9.08 3.82
C LEU A 84 10.43 8.22 4.70
N LYS A 85 11.55 8.78 5.16
CA LYS A 85 12.47 8.10 6.07
C LYS A 85 11.81 7.77 7.41
N ILE A 86 11.10 8.73 8.01
CA ILE A 86 10.35 8.52 9.26
C ILE A 86 9.30 7.40 9.08
N LEU A 87 8.55 7.43 7.98
CA LEU A 87 7.57 6.38 7.66
C LEU A 87 8.24 5.01 7.51
N SER A 88 9.40 4.93 6.84
CA SER A 88 10.14 3.66 6.68
C SER A 88 10.61 3.06 8.01
N GLN A 89 11.05 3.91 8.93
CA GLN A 89 11.48 3.51 10.27
C GLN A 89 10.28 3.01 11.10
N ALA A 90 9.17 3.75 11.08
CA ALA A 90 7.93 3.35 11.73
C ALA A 90 7.39 2.00 11.19
N VAL A 91 7.47 1.78 9.88
CA VAL A 91 7.08 0.51 9.24
C VAL A 91 7.94 -0.64 9.76
N THR A 92 9.25 -0.44 9.87
CA THR A 92 10.19 -1.44 10.41
C THR A 92 9.85 -1.81 11.85
N LEU A 93 9.65 -0.81 12.71
CA LEU A 93 9.24 -1.00 14.11
C LEU A 93 7.93 -1.79 14.21
N ARG A 94 6.90 -1.39 13.47
CA ARG A 94 5.59 -2.07 13.47
C ARG A 94 5.65 -3.49 12.89
N LEU A 95 6.51 -3.74 11.91
CA LEU A 95 6.72 -5.08 11.38
C LEU A 95 7.36 -5.99 12.43
N GLN A 96 8.39 -5.52 13.12
CA GLN A 96 9.06 -6.28 14.18
C GLN A 96 8.11 -6.56 15.35
N TRP A 97 7.35 -5.55 15.80
CA TRP A 97 6.36 -5.73 16.86
C TRP A 97 5.32 -6.79 16.49
N ARG A 98 4.73 -6.72 15.29
CA ARG A 98 3.75 -7.72 14.81
C ARG A 98 4.34 -9.13 14.76
N ARG A 99 5.60 -9.28 14.34
CA ARG A 99 6.29 -10.59 14.32
C ARG A 99 6.47 -11.16 15.72
N LYS A 100 6.81 -10.32 16.71
CA LYS A 100 6.89 -10.74 18.13
C LYS A 100 5.54 -11.21 18.67
N GLN A 101 4.44 -10.62 18.20
CA GLN A 101 3.06 -11.06 18.52
C GLN A 101 2.62 -12.32 17.76
N GLY A 102 3.53 -13.02 17.06
CA GLY A 102 3.22 -14.25 16.31
C GLY A 102 2.61 -14.02 14.93
N CYS A 103 2.52 -12.77 14.45
CA CYS A 103 2.00 -12.51 13.11
C CYS A 103 2.98 -12.99 12.03
N ARG A 104 2.54 -13.93 11.19
CA ARG A 104 3.26 -14.39 10.01
C ARG A 104 2.52 -13.95 8.74
N LEU A 105 3.05 -12.91 8.08
CA LEU A 105 2.56 -12.46 6.78
C LEU A 105 3.02 -13.40 5.67
N VAL A 106 2.07 -13.88 4.86
CA VAL A 106 2.34 -14.62 3.63
C VAL A 106 2.00 -13.71 2.45
N MET A 107 3.02 -13.24 1.74
CA MET A 107 2.82 -12.49 0.50
C MET A 107 2.50 -13.47 -0.63
N LYS A 108 1.40 -13.21 -1.33
CA LYS A 108 1.05 -13.89 -2.58
C LYS A 108 1.41 -13.00 -3.76
N CYS A 109 1.94 -13.59 -4.82
CA CYS A 109 2.28 -12.87 -6.03
C CYS A 109 0.99 -12.34 -6.69
N LYS A 110 0.93 -11.02 -6.92
CA LYS A 110 -0.19 -10.38 -7.62
C LYS A 110 0.18 -10.19 -9.09
N PHE A 111 -0.52 -10.89 -9.98
CA PHE A 111 -0.32 -10.76 -11.42
C PHE A 111 -1.20 -9.66 -12.00
N ARG A 112 -0.62 -8.80 -12.84
CA ARG A 112 -1.32 -7.74 -13.57
C ARG A 112 -1.25 -8.01 -15.07
N TRP A 113 -2.40 -8.25 -15.68
CA TRP A 113 -2.54 -8.39 -17.12
C TRP A 113 -2.58 -6.99 -17.76
N LYS A 114 -1.75 -6.74 -18.77
CA LYS A 114 -1.83 -5.53 -19.61
C LYS A 114 -2.29 -5.93 -21.00
N LYS A 115 -3.37 -5.33 -21.52
CA LYS A 115 -3.76 -5.45 -22.93
C LYS A 115 -2.82 -4.58 -23.78
N LEU A 116 -2.20 -5.17 -24.80
CA LEU A 116 -1.59 -4.45 -25.93
C LEU A 116 -2.63 -4.37 -27.06
N ILE A 117 -2.60 -3.28 -27.83
CA ILE A 117 -3.66 -2.86 -28.80
C ILE A 117 -3.88 -3.82 -29.99
N GLN A 118 -3.22 -4.97 -30.07
CA GLN A 118 -3.52 -6.01 -31.06
C GLN A 118 -3.64 -7.37 -30.37
N GLY A 119 -4.86 -7.79 -30.01
CA GLY A 119 -5.33 -9.19 -29.91
C GLY A 119 -4.49 -10.27 -29.20
N MET A 120 -3.33 -9.96 -28.63
CA MET A 120 -2.35 -10.91 -28.12
C MET A 120 -2.18 -10.67 -26.63
N MET A 121 -2.73 -11.61 -25.86
CA MET A 121 -2.58 -11.67 -24.42
C MET A 121 -1.20 -12.27 -24.11
N PHE A 122 -0.19 -11.41 -23.87
CA PHE A 122 1.14 -11.88 -23.51
C PHE A 122 1.29 -12.05 -21.99
N PHE A 123 1.80 -13.23 -21.59
CA PHE A 123 2.20 -13.53 -20.22
C PHE A 123 3.53 -12.82 -19.91
N LEU A 124 3.49 -11.60 -19.37
CA LEU A 124 4.67 -10.95 -18.79
C LEU A 124 4.97 -11.55 -17.41
N SER A 125 5.38 -12.82 -17.37
CA SER A 125 5.94 -13.43 -16.18
C SER A 125 6.89 -14.59 -16.54
N ARG A 126 8.06 -14.26 -17.08
CA ARG A 126 9.23 -15.15 -17.04
C ARG A 126 10.50 -14.35 -16.77
N ARG A 127 10.68 -13.91 -15.53
CA ARG A 127 11.98 -13.77 -14.84
C ARG A 127 11.67 -13.52 -13.36
N LEU A 128 12.37 -14.23 -12.48
CA LEU A 128 12.18 -14.32 -11.01
C LEU A 128 11.18 -15.38 -10.52
N LEU A 129 11.32 -16.62 -11.00
CA LEU A 129 10.94 -17.83 -10.25
C LEU A 129 12.16 -18.75 -10.04
N LYS A 130 13.33 -18.16 -9.76
CA LYS A 130 14.47 -18.86 -9.15
C LYS A 130 14.75 -18.16 -7.83
N GLY A 131 14.26 -18.71 -6.73
CA GLY A 131 14.51 -18.15 -5.38
C GLY A 131 13.50 -18.48 -4.30
N TYR A 132 12.37 -19.15 -4.61
CA TYR A 132 11.38 -19.58 -3.60
C TYR A 132 11.39 -21.11 -3.41
N LYS A 133 12.60 -21.71 -3.37
CA LYS A 133 12.83 -23.07 -2.91
C LYS A 133 14.03 -23.03 -1.97
N ASP A 134 13.72 -22.98 -0.68
CA ASP A 134 14.52 -23.38 0.48
C ASP A 134 14.30 -22.40 1.63
N LYS A 135 13.26 -22.67 2.43
CA LYS A 135 13.43 -22.80 3.89
C LYS A 135 12.44 -23.86 4.38
N SER A 136 13.06 -25.00 4.63
CA SER A 136 12.52 -26.27 5.02
C SER A 136 11.61 -26.16 6.24
N PHE A 137 10.53 -26.93 6.11
CA PHE A 137 9.66 -27.42 7.15
C PHE A 137 10.50 -28.16 8.22
N HIS A 138 10.57 -27.63 9.44
CA HIS A 138 10.84 -28.46 10.61
C HIS A 138 9.67 -28.31 11.58
N ARG A 139 8.82 -29.35 11.57
CA ARG A 139 7.96 -29.72 12.70
C ARG A 139 8.87 -30.20 13.82
N SER A 140 8.63 -29.70 15.02
CA SER A 140 8.75 -30.44 16.27
C SER A 140 7.56 -30.03 17.10
#